data_AF-A0A0F8Y9M9-F1
#
_entry.id   AF-A0A0F8Y9M9-F1
#
_cell.length_a   1.000
_cell.length_b   1.000
_cell.length_c   1.000
_cell.angle_alpha   90.00
_cell.angle_beta   90.00
_cell.angle_gamma   90.00
#
_symmetry.space_group_name_H-M   'P 1'
#
loop_
_entity.id
_entity.type
_entity.pdbx_description
1 polymer ?
#
loop_
_entity_poly.entity_id
_entity_poly.type
_entity_poly.pdbx_seq_one_letter_code
_entity_poly.pdbx_strand_id
1 'polypeptide(L)'
;VAFARGVLCNALVCLGIWLCFSARNNLDKILSLLWPISCLIACGFEHCVVNMWLIPMGIVLKGDRFVIAAAEKVQGGNLDLSNLTFFNGFLIDNLFPVVLGNLFGGIILVAGVYWFIYLRPPKK
;
A
#
# COMPACT_ATOMS: atom_id res chain seq x y z
N VAL A 1 1.82 0.09 14.10
CA VAL A 1 2.20 0.99 12.97
C VAL A 1 1.60 0.52 11.63
N ALA A 2 1.60 -0.77 11.31
CA ALA A 2 1.07 -1.33 10.06
C ALA A 2 -0.35 -0.85 9.69
N PHE A 3 -1.27 -0.76 10.67
CA PHE A 3 -2.62 -0.22 10.45
C PHE A 3 -2.61 1.21 9.87
N ALA A 4 -1.90 2.15 10.49
CA ALA A 4 -1.84 3.54 10.04
C ALA A 4 -1.19 3.66 8.65
N ARG A 5 -0.15 2.86 8.38
CA ARG A 5 0.47 2.76 7.04
C ARG A 5 -0.53 2.24 6.00
N GLY A 6 -1.40 1.31 6.39
CA GLY A 6 -2.49 0.81 5.55
C GLY A 6 -3.59 1.85 5.29
N VAL A 7 -3.96 2.64 6.30
CA VAL A 7 -4.97 3.73 6.13
C VAL A 7 -4.50 4.75 5.10
N LEU A 8 -3.28 5.26 5.25
CA LEU A 8 -2.73 6.27 4.35
C LEU A 8 -2.47 5.72 2.95
N CYS A 9 -2.05 4.45 2.86
CA CYS A 9 -1.89 3.74 1.60
C CYS A 9 -3.18 3.81 0.76
N ASN A 10 -4.28 3.27 1.29
CA ASN A 10 -5.48 3.13 0.47
C ASN A 10 -6.22 4.46 0.27
N ALA A 11 -6.06 5.44 1.18
CA ALA A 11 -6.52 6.80 0.91
C ALA A 11 -5.85 7.37 -0.35
N LEU A 12 -4.53 7.24 -0.50
CA LEU A 12 -3.82 7.71 -1.70
C LEU A 12 -4.18 6.90 -2.95
N VAL A 13 -4.36 5.58 -2.83
CA VAL A 13 -4.81 4.73 -3.95
C VAL A 13 -6.19 5.15 -4.43
N CYS A 14 -7.16 5.32 -3.53
CA CYS A 14 -8.50 5.79 -3.87
C CYS A 14 -8.47 7.18 -4.51
N LEU A 15 -7.64 8.09 -4.00
CA LEU A 15 -7.44 9.41 -4.62
C LEU A 15 -6.88 9.30 -6.04
N GLY A 16 -5.87 8.45 -6.26
CA GLY A 16 -5.28 8.23 -7.58
C GLY A 16 -6.31 7.72 -8.60
N ILE A 17 -7.14 6.76 -8.22
CA ILE A 17 -8.24 6.27 -9.07
C ILE A 17 -9.29 7.34 -9.31
N TRP A 18 -9.62 8.16 -8.31
CA TRP A 18 -10.55 9.26 -8.46
C TRP A 18 -10.05 10.29 -9.50
N LEU A 19 -8.76 10.63 -9.46
CA LEU A 19 -8.14 11.52 -10.45
C LEU A 19 -8.24 10.93 -11.86
N CYS A 20 -8.08 9.61 -12.02
CA CYS A 20 -8.27 8.94 -13.31
C CYS A 20 -9.71 9.04 -13.85
N PHE A 21 -10.73 9.20 -13.01
CA PHE A 21 -12.11 9.43 -13.48
C PHE A 21 -12.31 10.82 -14.10
N SER A 22 -11.44 11.78 -13.78
CA SER A 22 -11.46 13.13 -14.38
C SER A 22 -10.61 13.25 -15.66
N ALA A 23 -9.81 12.24 -15.96
CA ALA A 23 -8.87 12.20 -17.09
C ALA A 23 -9.59 12.03 -18.44
N ARG A 24 -9.12 12.72 -19.49
CA ARG A 24 -9.76 12.71 -20.83
C ARG A 24 -9.04 11.82 -21.83
N ASN A 25 -7.79 11.47 -21.57
CA ASN A 25 -6.95 10.65 -22.43
C ASN A 25 -6.08 9.69 -21.57
N ASN A 26 -5.33 8.80 -22.23
CA ASN A 26 -4.50 7.82 -21.52
C ASN A 26 -3.31 8.46 -20.80
N LEU A 27 -2.76 9.56 -21.34
CA LEU A 27 -1.64 10.27 -20.72
C LEU A 27 -2.05 10.87 -19.38
N ASP A 28 -3.22 11.52 -19.32
CA ASP A 28 -3.79 12.08 -18.10
C ASP A 28 -3.96 11.01 -17.02
N LYS A 29 -4.41 9.79 -17.39
CA LYS A 29 -4.55 8.67 -16.45
C LYS A 29 -3.21 8.23 -15.89
N ILE A 30 -2.18 8.12 -16.75
CA ILE A 30 -0.83 7.74 -16.32
C ILE A 30 -0.26 8.78 -15.36
N LEU A 31 -0.35 10.07 -15.71
CA LEU A 31 0.16 11.16 -14.86
C LEU A 31 -0.60 11.29 -13.54
N SER A 32 -1.92 11.00 -13.54
CA SER A 32 -2.75 10.99 -12.34
C SER A 32 -2.33 9.93 -11.33
N LEU A 33 -1.76 8.81 -11.79
CA LEU A 33 -1.29 7.70 -10.94
C LEU A 33 0.18 7.82 -10.55
N LEU A 34 1.00 8.46 -11.38
CA LEU A 34 2.45 8.55 -11.18
C LEU A 34 2.82 9.09 -9.79
N TRP A 35 2.24 10.23 -9.41
CA TRP A 35 2.59 10.89 -8.15
C TRP A 35 2.03 10.21 -6.90
N PRO A 36 0.73 9.83 -6.85
CA PRO A 36 0.19 9.09 -5.71
C PRO A 36 0.93 7.77 -5.45
N ILE A 37 1.23 7.00 -6.50
CA ILE A 37 1.94 5.72 -6.37
C ILE A 37 3.40 5.93 -5.93
N SER A 38 4.09 6.92 -6.50
CA SER A 38 5.48 7.22 -6.09
C SER A 38 5.57 7.63 -4.62
N CYS A 39 4.61 8.43 -4.14
CA CYS A 39 4.53 8.81 -2.73
C CYS A 39 4.27 7.61 -1.82
N LEU A 40 3.35 6.71 -2.21
CA LEU A 40 3.05 5.48 -1.47
C LEU A 40 4.31 4.65 -1.23
N ILE A 41 5.13 4.46 -2.27
CA ILE A 41 6.37 3.69 -2.19
C ILE A 41 7.42 4.44 -1.39
N ALA A 42 7.63 5.74 -1.65
CA ALA A 42 8.65 6.54 -0.97
C ALA A 42 8.40 6.68 0.55
N CYS A 43 7.13 6.82 0.96
CA CYS A 43 6.74 6.86 2.37
C CYS A 43 6.65 5.46 3.01
N GLY A 44 6.82 4.40 2.22
CA GLY A 44 6.68 3.02 2.66
C GLY A 44 5.29 2.71 3.18
N PHE A 45 4.22 3.23 2.58
CA PHE A 45 2.88 2.82 2.97
C PHE A 45 2.57 1.39 2.51
N GLU A 46 1.66 0.72 3.21
CA GLU A 46 1.46 -0.72 3.04
C GLU A 46 0.14 -1.02 2.34
N HIS A 47 0.21 -1.73 1.21
CA HIS A 47 -0.95 -2.17 0.45
C HIS A 47 -1.09 -3.68 0.59
N CYS A 48 -2.25 -4.16 1.04
CA CYS A 48 -2.46 -5.58 1.37
C CYS A 48 -2.17 -6.48 0.16
N VAL A 49 -2.63 -6.11 -1.04
CA VAL A 49 -2.42 -6.90 -2.27
C VAL A 49 -0.95 -6.92 -2.71
N VAL A 50 -0.21 -5.83 -2.48
CA VAL A 50 1.23 -5.79 -2.79
C VAL A 50 1.98 -6.69 -1.80
N ASN A 51 1.58 -6.65 -0.53
CA ASN A 51 2.18 -7.48 0.52
C ASN A 51 1.86 -8.98 0.34
N MET A 52 0.71 -9.32 -0.24
CA MET A 52 0.38 -10.69 -0.67
C MET A 52 1.34 -11.25 -1.72
N TRP A 53 2.09 -10.40 -2.42
CA TRP A 53 3.13 -10.83 -3.35
C TRP A 53 4.54 -10.69 -2.76
N LEU A 54 4.87 -9.52 -2.21
CA LEU A 54 6.23 -9.22 -1.70
C LEU A 54 6.64 -10.17 -0.56
N ILE A 55 5.76 -10.39 0.43
CA ILE A 55 6.14 -11.15 1.63
C ILE A 55 6.24 -12.65 1.34
N PRO A 56 5.27 -13.29 0.64
CA PRO A 56 5.42 -14.68 0.23
C PRO A 56 6.62 -14.92 -0.68
N MET A 57 6.95 -13.99 -1.58
CA MET A 57 8.19 -14.07 -2.36
C MET A 57 9.41 -14.08 -1.44
N GLY A 58 9.48 -13.19 -0.45
CA GLY A 58 10.56 -13.17 0.54
C GLY A 58 10.68 -14.49 1.31
N ILE A 59 9.56 -15.10 1.70
CA ILE A 59 9.55 -16.40 2.38
C ILE A 59 10.12 -17.51 1.50
N VAL A 60 9.78 -17.53 0.20
CA VAL A 60 10.33 -18.50 -0.76
C VAL A 60 11.84 -18.30 -0.95
N LEU A 61 12.26 -17.04 -1.13
CA LEU A 61 13.66 -16.69 -1.40
C LEU A 61 14.59 -16.85 -0.19
N LYS A 62 14.05 -16.83 1.04
CA LYS A 62 14.80 -17.15 2.27
C LYS A 62 15.43 -18.56 2.25
N GLY A 63 14.94 -19.46 1.40
CA GLY A 63 15.55 -20.79 1.22
C GLY A 63 16.80 -20.81 0.33
N ASP A 64 17.08 -19.74 -0.42
CA ASP A 64 18.15 -19.69 -1.41
C ASP A 64 19.40 -18.99 -0.85
N ARG A 65 20.53 -19.71 -0.84
CA ARG A 65 21.83 -19.22 -0.34
C ARG A 65 22.42 -18.10 -1.19
N PHE A 66 22.19 -18.11 -2.50
CA PHE A 66 22.68 -17.06 -3.39
C PHE A 66 21.94 -15.75 -3.15
N VAL A 67 20.63 -15.84 -2.91
CA VAL A 67 19.79 -14.66 -2.65
C VAL A 67 20.12 -14.04 -1.29
N ILE A 68 20.28 -14.86 -0.24
CA ILE A 68 20.71 -14.37 1.08
C ILE A 68 22.08 -13.69 0.99
N ALA A 69 23.06 -14.32 0.32
CA ALA A 69 24.39 -13.75 0.17
C ALA A 69 24.40 -12.43 -0.63
N ALA A 70 23.50 -12.28 -1.61
CA ALA A 70 23.31 -11.03 -2.33
C ALA A 70 22.64 -9.96 -1.45
N ALA A 71 21.62 -10.34 -0.69
CA ALA A 71 20.88 -9.43 0.19
C ALA A 71 21.74 -8.93 1.36
N GLU A 72 22.59 -9.77 1.97
CA GLU A 72 23.55 -9.37 3.01
C GLU A 72 24.56 -8.33 2.50
N LYS A 73 25.02 -8.47 1.25
CA LYS A 73 25.90 -7.48 0.61
C LYS A 73 25.23 -6.13 0.40
N VAL A 74 23.94 -6.12 0.05
CA VAL A 74 23.17 -4.88 -0.14
C VAL A 74 22.85 -4.22 1.19
N GLN A 75 22.53 -5.01 2.22
CA GLN A 75 22.17 -4.49 3.53
C GLN A 75 23.39 -4.14 4.40
N GLY A 76 24.57 -4.68 4.09
CA GLY A 76 25.81 -4.38 4.82
C GLY A 76 25.92 -5.09 6.18
N GLY A 77 25.31 -6.27 6.32
CA GLY A 77 25.32 -7.04 7.57
C GLY A 77 24.47 -8.30 7.50
N ASN A 78 24.45 -9.07 8.60
CA ASN A 78 23.61 -10.26 8.72
C ASN A 78 22.12 -9.89 8.70
N LEU A 79 21.34 -10.66 7.93
CA LEU A 79 19.90 -10.49 7.83
C LEU A 79 19.19 -11.16 9.01
N ASP A 80 18.42 -10.39 9.79
CA ASP A 80 17.46 -10.98 10.71
C ASP A 80 16.19 -11.37 9.96
N LEU A 81 16.09 -12.65 9.64
CA LEU A 81 14.95 -13.24 8.93
C LEU A 81 14.01 -13.99 9.89
N SER A 82 14.18 -13.85 11.20
CA SER A 82 13.40 -14.58 12.22
C SER A 82 11.90 -14.35 12.08
N ASN A 83 11.49 -13.11 11.78
CA ASN A 83 10.10 -12.71 11.64
C ASN A 83 9.52 -13.00 10.25
N LEU A 84 10.32 -13.41 9.27
CA LEU A 84 9.85 -13.75 7.92
C LEU A 84 9.25 -15.16 7.93
N THR A 85 8.05 -15.24 8.51
CA THR A 85 7.26 -16.45 8.68
C THR A 85 5.87 -16.27 8.08
N PHE A 86 5.26 -17.36 7.62
CA PHE A 86 3.97 -17.29 6.95
C PHE A 86 2.82 -16.90 7.90
N PHE A 87 2.77 -17.49 9.10
CA PHE A 87 1.65 -17.24 10.01
C PHE A 87 1.86 -15.97 10.85
N ASN A 88 2.85 -15.96 11.73
CA ASN A 88 3.02 -14.86 12.68
C ASN A 88 3.42 -13.56 11.97
N GLY A 89 4.50 -13.59 11.18
CA GLY A 89 4.99 -12.38 10.51
C GLY A 89 4.07 -11.89 9.39
N PHE A 90 3.71 -12.76 8.45
CA PHE A 90 2.93 -12.35 7.29
C PHE A 90 1.45 -12.14 7.61
N LEU A 91 0.74 -13.14 8.16
CA LEU A 91 -0.71 -13.02 8.33
C LEU A 91 -1.10 -12.12 9.51
N ILE A 92 -0.47 -12.29 10.67
CA ILE A 92 -0.87 -11.61 11.91
C ILE A 92 -0.25 -10.21 11.99
N ASP A 93 1.07 -10.10 11.84
CA ASP A 93 1.77 -8.84 12.08
C ASP A 93 1.64 -7.85 10.91
N ASN A 94 1.39 -8.36 9.70
CA ASN A 94 1.30 -7.55 8.49
C ASN A 94 -0.10 -7.55 7.86
N LEU A 95 -0.54 -8.69 7.31
CA LEU A 95 -1.70 -8.72 6.42
C LEU A 95 -2.98 -8.29 7.13
N PHE A 96 -3.25 -8.81 8.32
CA PHE A 96 -4.43 -8.48 9.10
C PHE A 96 -4.56 -6.97 9.40
N PRO A 97 -3.57 -6.31 10.04
CA PRO A 97 -3.67 -4.88 10.32
C PRO A 97 -3.66 -4.02 9.05
N VAL A 98 -2.95 -4.43 7.99
CA VAL A 98 -2.91 -3.67 6.73
C VAL A 98 -4.23 -3.76 5.98
N VAL A 99 -4.89 -4.92 5.95
CA VAL A 99 -6.22 -5.08 5.35
C VAL A 99 -7.24 -4.18 6.05
N LEU A 100 -7.24 -4.18 7.39
CA LEU A 100 -8.12 -3.29 8.17
C LEU A 100 -7.80 -1.82 7.90
N GLY A 101 -6.51 -1.47 7.84
CA GLY A 101 -6.07 -0.12 7.51
C GLY A 101 -6.52 0.30 6.11
N ASN A 102 -6.30 -0.53 5.09
CA ASN A 102 -6.71 -0.24 3.73
C ASN A 102 -8.24 -0.07 3.65
N LEU A 103 -9.02 -0.96 4.26
CA LEU A 103 -10.48 -0.84 4.31
C LEU A 103 -10.90 0.51 4.90
N PHE A 104 -10.33 0.86 6.05
CA PHE A 104 -10.66 2.10 6.75
C PHE A 104 -10.26 3.36 5.97
N GLY A 105 -9.08 3.35 5.35
CA GLY A 105 -8.59 4.47 4.51
C GLY A 105 -9.47 4.73 3.28
N GLY A 106 -9.95 3.66 2.64
CA GLY A 106 -10.87 3.77 1.52
C GLY A 106 -12.23 4.34 1.95
N ILE A 107 -12.79 3.82 3.05
CA ILE A 107 -14.08 4.28 3.58
C ILE A 107 -14.03 5.76 3.95
N ILE A 108 -13.00 6.21 4.67
CA ILE A 108 -12.90 7.61 5.12
C ILE A 108 -12.90 8.57 3.94
N LEU A 109 -12.06 8.31 2.93
CA LEU A 109 -11.95 9.22 1.79
C LEU A 109 -13.27 9.27 1.02
N VAL A 110 -13.87 8.12 0.73
CA VAL A 110 -15.14 8.08 -0.03
C VAL A 110 -16.27 8.71 0.79
N ALA A 111 -16.45 8.35 2.06
CA ALA A 111 -17.49 8.91 2.91
C ALA A 111 -17.33 10.43 3.08
N GLY A 112 -16.11 10.92 3.27
CA GLY A 112 -15.81 12.34 3.41
C GLY A 112 -16.17 13.14 2.16
N VAL A 113 -15.85 12.61 0.96
CA VAL A 113 -16.22 13.25 -0.30
C VAL A 113 -17.74 13.27 -0.50
N TYR A 114 -18.41 12.15 -0.25
CA TYR A 114 -19.88 12.08 -0.37
C TYR A 114 -20.58 13.07 0.55
N TRP A 115 -20.16 13.14 1.81
CA TRP A 115 -20.69 14.10 2.79
C TRP A 115 -20.55 15.54 2.31
N PHE A 116 -19.37 15.92 1.79
CA PHE A 116 -19.10 17.26 1.29
C PHE A 116 -19.96 17.62 0.07
N ILE A 117 -20.18 16.67 -0.85
CA ILE A 117 -21.01 16.88 -2.04
C ILE A 117 -22.48 17.05 -1.65
N TYR A 118 -23.00 16.19 -0.77
CA TYR A 118 -24.43 16.13 -0.46
C TYR A 118 -24.92 17.29 0.41
N LEU A 119 -24.06 17.81 1.29
CA LEU A 119 -24.39 18.97 2.14
C LEU A 119 -24.19 20.32 1.46
N ARG A 120 -23.80 20.33 0.18
CA ARG A 120 -23.65 21.56 -0.57
C ARG A 120 -25.03 22.17 -0.87
N PRO A 121 -25.35 23.39 -0.38
CA PRO A 121 -26.61 24.02 -0.70
C PRO A 121 -26.71 24.27 -2.22
N PRO A 122 -27.91 24.10 -2.82
CA PRO A 122 -28.09 24.34 -4.25
C PRO A 122 -27.78 25.81 -4.57
N LYS A 123 -27.01 26.05 -5.63
CA LYS A 123 -26.84 27.40 -6.18
C LYS A 123 -28.19 27.84 -6.73
N LYS A 124 -28.77 28.91 -6.16
CA LYS A 124 -29.87 29.66 -6.76
C LYS A 124 -29.41 30.39 -8.02
#